data_AF-A0A397JA64-F1
#
_entry.id   AF-A0A397JA64-F1
#
_cell.length_a   1.000
_cell.length_b   1.000
_cell.length_c   1.000
_cell.angle_alpha   90.00
_cell.angle_beta   90.00
_cell.angle_gamma   90.00
#
_symmetry.space_group_name_H-M   'P 1'
#
loop_
_entity.id
_entity.type
_entity.pdbx_description
1 polymer ?
#
loop_
_entity_poly.entity_id
_entity_poly.type
_entity_poly.pdbx_seq_one_letter_code
_entity_poly.pdbx_strand_id
1 'polypeptide(L)'
;MKIIRRKAIITESSSKEIPKTPIALKYSKKLYEFCIQNAEIYIQTRMNDPDLEKEMKLGFEKFLECLDAYLDFYDRKLSEHEEIDMIFHIYGGVTLKFGSIMRATNKFHKKPIFSNIAVEMNADEIFEYTSDNGVCFAQVLLITEIIMNYEEPMHLALVQWYDFTSSIINDKCINNNNK
;
A
#
# COMPACT_ATOMS: atom_id res chain seq x y z
N MET A 1 2.00 -34.88 -6.46
CA MET A 1 3.10 -33.94 -6.12
C MET A 1 3.60 -33.31 -7.41
N LYS A 2 3.28 -32.03 -7.66
CA LYS A 2 3.72 -31.29 -8.85
C LYS A 2 4.77 -30.27 -8.42
N ILE A 3 6.01 -30.52 -8.81
CA ILE A 3 7.12 -29.58 -8.68
C ILE A 3 7.02 -28.64 -9.88
N ILE A 4 6.71 -27.36 -9.67
CA ILE A 4 6.82 -26.35 -10.72
C ILE A 4 8.18 -25.69 -10.58
N ARG A 5 9.01 -25.87 -11.62
CA ARG A 5 10.37 -25.33 -11.73
C ARG A 5 10.33 -23.81 -11.93
N ARG A 6 11.26 -23.10 -11.29
CA ARG A 6 11.68 -21.70 -11.59
C ARG A 6 11.53 -21.44 -13.09
N LYS A 7 10.53 -20.64 -13.48
CA LYS A 7 10.52 -20.03 -14.81
C LYS A 7 11.65 -19.02 -14.84
N ALA A 8 12.70 -19.41 -15.55
CA ALA A 8 13.64 -18.51 -16.18
C ALA A 8 12.90 -17.50 -17.06
N ILE A 9 13.57 -16.37 -17.31
CA ILE A 9 13.18 -15.17 -18.09
C ILE A 9 12.67 -14.03 -17.20
N ILE A 10 13.61 -13.34 -16.51
CA ILE A 10 13.90 -11.89 -16.68
C ILE A 10 15.39 -11.69 -16.35
N THR A 11 16.26 -12.14 -17.25
CA THR A 11 17.60 -11.56 -17.42
C THR A 11 17.53 -10.65 -18.64
N GLU A 12 16.86 -9.50 -18.51
CA GLU A 12 16.99 -8.30 -19.35
C GLU A 12 15.95 -7.24 -18.95
N SER A 13 16.11 -6.69 -17.76
CA SER A 13 15.92 -5.26 -17.56
C SER A 13 16.82 -4.89 -16.39
N SER A 14 18.11 -4.71 -16.72
CA SER A 14 19.00 -3.95 -15.85
C SER A 14 18.26 -2.67 -15.47
N SER A 15 17.89 -2.62 -14.20
CA SER A 15 17.48 -1.45 -13.43
C SER A 15 17.76 -0.14 -14.16
N LYS A 16 16.70 0.50 -14.65
CA LYS A 16 16.69 1.96 -14.58
C LYS A 16 16.72 2.25 -13.09
N GLU A 17 17.90 2.52 -12.54
CA GLU A 17 18.01 3.15 -11.24
C GLU A 17 17.19 4.44 -11.33
N ILE A 18 15.99 4.38 -10.76
CA ILE A 18 15.18 5.57 -10.54
C ILE A 18 16.05 6.43 -9.63
N PRO A 19 16.41 7.67 -10.03
CA PRO A 19 17.20 8.53 -9.18
C PRO A 19 16.43 8.75 -7.88
N LYS A 20 16.90 8.11 -6.79
CA LYS A 20 16.39 8.34 -5.44
C LYS A 20 16.93 9.68 -4.96
N THR A 21 16.40 10.78 -5.49
CA THR A 21 16.43 12.01 -4.70
C THR A 21 15.48 11.76 -3.53
N PRO A 22 15.92 11.89 -2.26
CA PRO A 22 15.03 11.77 -1.12
C PRO A 22 13.91 12.80 -1.30
N ILE A 23 12.73 12.33 -1.66
CA ILE A 23 11.56 13.18 -1.79
C ILE A 23 11.13 13.46 -0.36
N ALA A 24 11.18 14.71 0.06
CA ALA A 24 10.69 15.09 1.38
C ALA A 24 9.15 14.90 1.44
N LEU A 25 8.72 13.68 1.73
CA LEU A 25 7.35 13.36 2.09
C LEU A 25 7.02 14.09 3.39
N LYS A 26 5.91 14.81 3.40
CA LYS A 26 5.44 15.48 4.62
C LYS A 26 4.35 14.64 5.24
N TYR A 27 4.74 13.84 6.22
CA TYR A 27 3.80 13.07 7.02
C TYR A 27 2.96 13.96 7.92
N SER A 28 1.73 13.52 8.17
CA SER A 28 0.82 14.17 9.11
C SER A 28 1.06 13.66 10.53
N LYS A 29 0.02 13.22 11.24
CA LYS A 29 0.13 12.67 12.59
C LYS A 29 0.68 11.24 12.53
N LYS A 30 1.75 10.95 13.26
CA LYS A 30 2.17 9.58 13.59
C LYS A 30 1.16 8.98 14.55
N LEU A 31 0.58 7.85 14.16
CA LEU A 31 -0.47 7.15 14.91
C LEU A 31 0.12 6.01 15.75
N TYR A 32 1.03 5.25 15.15
CA TYR A 32 1.61 4.07 15.78
C TYR A 32 3.11 3.98 15.49
N GLU A 33 3.81 3.31 16.40
CA GLU A 33 5.23 3.01 16.33
C GLU A 33 5.47 1.66 17.02
N PHE A 34 6.17 0.76 16.33
CA PHE A 34 6.54 -0.56 16.84
C PHE A 34 7.74 -1.13 16.06
N CYS A 35 8.47 -2.06 16.68
CA CYS A 35 9.57 -2.78 16.05
C CYS A 35 9.12 -4.15 15.51
N ILE A 36 9.88 -4.71 14.57
CA ILE A 36 9.59 -6.02 13.96
C ILE A 36 9.48 -7.15 15.00
N GLN A 37 10.33 -7.16 16.03
CA GLN A 37 10.35 -8.23 17.04
C GLN A 37 9.03 -8.35 17.82
N ASN A 38 8.30 -7.23 17.96
CA ASN A 38 7.04 -7.18 18.70
C ASN A 38 5.83 -6.91 17.79
N ALA A 39 6.01 -6.94 16.46
CA ALA A 39 5.00 -6.49 15.52
C ALA A 39 3.69 -7.28 15.65
N GLU A 40 3.76 -8.61 15.76
CA GLU A 40 2.57 -9.46 15.87
C GLU A 40 1.74 -9.13 17.12
N ILE A 41 2.38 -9.12 18.31
CA ILE A 41 1.71 -8.81 19.58
C ILE A 41 1.15 -7.39 19.56
N TYR A 42 1.92 -6.43 19.04
CA TYR A 42 1.49 -5.04 18.95
C TYR A 42 0.24 -4.91 18.05
N ILE A 43 0.28 -5.49 16.86
CA ILE A 43 -0.81 -5.46 15.89
C ILE A 43 -2.07 -6.10 16.48
N GLN A 44 -1.96 -7.29 17.06
CA GLN A 44 -3.09 -7.97 17.72
C GLN A 44 -3.69 -7.11 18.84
N THR A 45 -2.84 -6.47 19.66
CA THR A 45 -3.29 -5.56 20.71
C THR A 45 -4.07 -4.38 20.14
N ARG A 46 -3.61 -3.80 19.03
CA ARG A 46 -4.32 -2.69 18.36
C ARG A 46 -5.62 -3.13 17.72
N MET A 47 -5.68 -4.32 17.11
CA MET A 47 -6.90 -4.83 16.48
C MET A 47 -8.05 -5.10 17.46
N ASN A 48 -7.75 -5.22 18.75
CA ASN A 48 -8.73 -5.35 19.83
C ASN A 48 -9.29 -4.00 20.33
N ASP A 49 -8.73 -2.87 19.89
CA ASP A 49 -9.26 -1.54 20.19
C ASP A 49 -10.61 -1.35 19.46
N PRO A 50 -11.72 -1.13 20.18
CA PRO A 50 -13.03 -0.93 19.57
C PRO A 50 -13.13 0.37 18.75
N ASP A 51 -12.27 1.34 19.02
CA ASP A 51 -12.24 2.62 18.29
C ASP A 51 -11.34 2.55 17.04
N LEU A 52 -10.65 1.43 16.81
CA LEU A 52 -9.84 1.24 15.60
C LEU A 52 -10.73 1.21 14.36
N GLU A 53 -10.38 2.07 13.40
CA GLU A 53 -11.10 2.19 12.13
C GLU A 53 -11.05 0.87 11.34
N LYS A 54 -12.16 0.51 10.67
CA LYS A 54 -12.27 -0.77 9.94
C LYS A 54 -11.19 -0.93 8.87
N GLU A 55 -10.82 0.14 8.17
CA GLU A 55 -9.78 0.15 7.15
C GLU A 55 -8.40 -0.12 7.76
N MET A 56 -8.06 0.55 8.87
CA MET A 56 -6.81 0.30 9.57
C MET A 56 -6.77 -1.12 10.16
N LYS A 57 -7.91 -1.63 10.64
CA LYS A 57 -8.02 -3.01 11.13
C LYS A 57 -7.70 -4.03 10.02
N LEU A 58 -8.27 -3.84 8.83
CA LEU A 58 -7.94 -4.66 7.66
C LEU A 58 -6.47 -4.50 7.25
N GLY A 59 -5.96 -3.26 7.28
CA GLY A 59 -4.56 -2.99 7.01
C GLY A 59 -3.63 -3.72 7.97
N PHE A 60 -3.94 -3.73 9.26
CA PHE A 60 -3.19 -4.44 10.28
C PHE A 60 -3.28 -5.96 10.15
N GLU A 61 -4.46 -6.49 9.82
CA GLU A 61 -4.66 -7.92 9.53
C GLU A 61 -3.76 -8.43 8.40
N LYS A 62 -3.55 -7.59 7.38
CA LYS A 62 -2.74 -7.92 6.19
C LYS A 62 -1.30 -7.44 6.25
N PHE A 63 -0.92 -6.68 7.28
CA PHE A 63 0.34 -5.96 7.31
C PHE A 63 1.56 -6.87 7.17
N LEU A 64 1.64 -7.93 7.99
CA LEU A 64 2.79 -8.83 8.00
C LEU A 64 2.88 -9.67 6.72
N GLU A 65 1.75 -10.17 6.21
CA GLU A 65 1.68 -10.90 4.94
C GLU A 65 2.18 -10.04 3.76
N CYS A 66 1.72 -8.79 3.69
CA CYS A 66 2.15 -7.87 2.64
C CYS A 66 3.59 -7.40 2.81
N LEU A 67 4.06 -7.23 4.04
CA LEU A 67 5.46 -6.88 4.33
C LEU A 67 6.39 -8.00 3.88
N ASP A 68 6.07 -9.25 4.19
CA ASP A 68 6.85 -10.43 3.78
C ASP A 68 6.97 -10.51 2.26
N ALA A 69 5.85 -10.41 1.55
CA ALA A 69 5.83 -10.39 0.08
C ALA A 69 6.62 -9.21 -0.52
N TYR A 70 6.61 -8.05 0.12
CA TYR A 70 7.38 -6.89 -0.30
C TYR A 70 8.89 -7.10 -0.10
N LEU A 71 9.28 -7.64 1.06
CA LEU A 71 10.68 -7.90 1.38
C LEU A 71 11.25 -8.99 0.49
N ASP A 72 10.48 -10.04 0.16
CA ASP A 72 10.86 -11.08 -0.82
C ASP A 72 11.21 -10.48 -2.19
N PHE A 73 10.49 -9.44 -2.62
CA PHE A 73 10.82 -8.71 -3.84
C PHE A 73 12.07 -7.83 -3.69
N TYR A 74 12.30 -7.29 -2.50
CA TYR A 74 13.43 -6.41 -2.17
C TYR A 74 14.71 -7.17 -1.80
N ASP A 75 14.62 -8.49 -1.60
CA ASP A 75 15.52 -9.38 -0.85
C ASP A 75 16.99 -9.43 -1.35
N ARG A 76 17.28 -8.83 -2.51
CA ARG A 76 18.63 -8.79 -3.08
C ARG A 76 19.67 -8.05 -2.22
N LYS A 77 19.26 -7.36 -1.14
CA LYS A 77 20.12 -6.55 -0.26
C LYS A 77 20.06 -6.91 1.24
N LEU A 78 19.07 -7.68 1.69
CA LEU A 78 18.88 -7.95 3.11
C LEU A 78 19.87 -9.01 3.62
N SER A 79 20.32 -9.93 2.75
CA SER A 79 21.24 -11.01 3.10
C SER A 79 22.66 -10.59 3.51
N GLU A 80 23.03 -9.31 3.34
CA GLU A 80 24.38 -8.80 3.65
C GLU A 80 24.55 -8.39 5.12
N HIS A 81 23.47 -8.35 5.91
CA HIS A 81 23.48 -7.88 7.30
C HIS A 81 23.09 -9.01 8.28
N GLU A 82 23.87 -9.16 9.36
CA GLU A 82 23.66 -10.20 10.39
C GLU A 82 22.39 -10.00 11.22
N GLU A 83 21.95 -8.75 11.41
CA GLU A 83 20.75 -8.42 12.20
C GLU A 83 20.05 -7.19 11.59
N ILE A 84 18.80 -7.38 11.19
CA ILE A 84 17.97 -6.34 10.57
C ILE A 84 16.93 -5.90 11.59
N ASP A 85 17.14 -4.71 12.14
CA ASP A 85 16.14 -4.06 12.96
C ASP A 85 15.26 -3.17 12.08
N MET A 86 13.95 -3.40 12.14
CA MET A 86 12.97 -2.55 11.49
C MET A 86 12.08 -1.88 12.52
N ILE A 87 11.97 -0.56 12.40
CA ILE A 87 11.00 0.25 13.13
C ILE A 87 9.94 0.72 12.15
N PHE A 88 8.69 0.48 12.48
CA PHE A 88 7.54 0.88 11.68
C PHE A 88 6.89 2.12 12.28
N HIS A 89 6.78 3.18 11.51
CA HIS A 89 5.94 4.32 11.82
C HIS A 89 4.69 4.29 10.94
N ILE A 90 3.51 4.26 11.56
CA ILE A 90 2.22 4.36 10.86
C ILE A 90 1.70 5.79 10.97
N TYR A 91 1.33 6.38 9.84
CA TYR A 91 0.84 7.75 9.76
C TYR A 91 -0.62 7.82 9.32
N GLY A 92 -1.33 8.85 9.80
CA GLY A 92 -2.70 9.10 9.36
C GLY A 92 -2.83 9.65 7.94
N GLY A 93 -1.72 10.10 7.36
CA GLY A 93 -1.68 10.73 6.04
C GLY A 93 -0.30 11.27 5.68
N VAL A 94 -0.10 11.49 4.38
CA VAL A 94 1.13 12.01 3.79
C VAL A 94 0.78 13.00 2.68
N THR A 95 1.55 14.09 2.60
CA THR A 95 1.50 15.01 1.46
C THR A 95 2.57 14.60 0.46
N LEU A 96 2.12 14.27 -0.75
CA LEU A 96 2.94 13.88 -1.89
C LEU A 96 3.50 15.11 -2.62
N LYS A 97 4.33 14.87 -3.63
CA LYS A 97 4.76 15.93 -4.57
C LYS A 97 3.52 16.60 -5.17
N PHE A 98 3.61 17.92 -5.37
CA PHE A 98 2.54 18.77 -5.90
C PHE A 98 1.33 18.99 -4.97
N GLY A 99 1.45 18.64 -3.68
CA GLY A 99 0.46 19.01 -2.66
C GLY A 99 -0.73 18.06 -2.54
N SER A 100 -0.77 16.99 -3.33
CA SER A 100 -1.76 15.91 -3.17
C SER A 100 -1.62 15.25 -1.80
N ILE A 101 -2.74 14.99 -1.13
CA ILE A 101 -2.75 14.41 0.22
C ILE A 101 -3.40 13.03 0.18
N MET A 102 -2.63 12.03 0.59
CA MET A 102 -3.11 10.68 0.83
C MET A 102 -3.38 10.51 2.33
N ARG A 103 -4.50 9.89 2.73
CA ARG A 103 -4.81 9.64 4.14
C ARG A 103 -5.16 8.18 4.37
N ALA A 104 -4.72 7.65 5.50
CA ALA A 104 -5.14 6.34 6.02
C ALA A 104 -6.30 6.49 7.02
N THR A 105 -6.49 7.69 7.60
CA THR A 105 -7.63 7.96 8.50
C THR A 105 -8.90 8.23 7.70
N ASN A 106 -9.99 7.56 8.09
CA ASN A 106 -11.31 7.71 7.48
C ASN A 106 -12.14 8.85 8.09
N LYS A 107 -11.59 9.64 9.03
CA LYS A 107 -12.25 10.82 9.62
C LYS A 107 -11.40 12.08 9.49
N PHE A 108 -12.02 13.17 9.05
CA PHE A 108 -11.44 14.51 9.09
C PHE A 108 -12.44 15.50 9.71
N HIS A 109 -12.04 16.18 10.79
CA HIS A 109 -12.94 17.02 11.60
C HIS A 109 -14.25 16.32 12.00
N LYS A 110 -14.17 15.07 12.48
CA LYS A 110 -15.31 14.21 12.86
C LYS A 110 -16.27 13.85 11.71
N LYS A 111 -15.94 14.19 10.47
CA LYS A 111 -16.70 13.78 9.29
C LYS A 111 -16.01 12.59 8.60
N PRO A 112 -16.77 11.59 8.14
CA PRO A 112 -16.23 10.53 7.30
C PRO A 112 -15.56 11.13 6.06
N ILE A 113 -14.38 10.64 5.73
CA ILE A 113 -13.65 10.96 4.50
C ILE A 113 -13.16 9.66 3.89
N PHE A 114 -13.38 9.51 2.60
CA PHE A 114 -12.81 8.41 1.83
C PHE A 114 -11.52 8.90 1.18
N SER A 115 -10.43 8.16 1.37
CA SER A 115 -9.16 8.43 0.72
C SER A 115 -8.91 7.36 -0.32
N ASN A 116 -9.55 7.57 -1.47
CA ASN A 116 -9.36 6.74 -2.64
C ASN A 116 -8.26 7.36 -3.48
N ILE A 117 -7.38 6.51 -3.99
CA ILE A 117 -6.30 6.90 -4.87
C ILE A 117 -6.52 6.26 -6.24
N ALA A 118 -6.04 6.97 -7.26
CA ALA A 118 -5.82 6.42 -8.58
C ALA A 118 -4.33 6.08 -8.69
N VAL A 119 -4.03 4.84 -9.03
CA VAL A 119 -2.68 4.33 -9.22
C VAL A 119 -2.50 4.06 -10.70
N GLU A 120 -1.56 4.78 -11.30
CA GLU A 120 -1.10 4.49 -12.66
C GLU A 120 -0.22 3.24 -12.60
N MET A 121 -0.64 2.20 -13.32
CA MET A 121 0.05 0.91 -13.34
C MET A 121 1.27 0.99 -14.26
N ASN A 122 2.30 0.23 -13.93
CA ASN A 122 3.42 0.04 -14.83
C ASN A 122 2.92 -0.54 -16.16
N ALA A 123 3.38 0.00 -17.30
CA ALA A 123 2.99 -0.44 -18.63
C ALA A 123 3.26 -1.94 -18.86
N ASP A 124 4.27 -2.49 -18.20
CA ASP A 124 4.62 -3.92 -18.28
C ASP A 124 3.65 -4.82 -17.48
N GLU A 125 3.01 -4.26 -16.45
CA GLU A 125 2.14 -4.99 -15.50
C GLU A 125 0.65 -4.69 -15.71
N ILE A 126 0.31 -3.76 -16.59
CA ILE A 126 -1.07 -3.28 -16.83
C ILE A 126 -2.07 -4.40 -17.16
N PHE A 127 -1.59 -5.50 -17.78
CA PHE A 127 -2.42 -6.65 -18.15
C PHE A 127 -2.68 -7.63 -17.01
N GLU A 128 -1.98 -7.50 -15.88
CA GLU A 128 -2.21 -8.33 -14.70
C GLU A 128 -3.39 -7.83 -13.85
N TYR A 129 -3.86 -6.61 -14.12
CA TYR A 129 -4.91 -5.94 -13.35
C TYR A 129 -6.07 -5.49 -14.23
N THR A 130 -7.28 -5.46 -13.64
CA THR A 130 -8.41 -4.78 -14.28
C THR A 130 -8.22 -3.27 -14.07
N SER A 131 -7.85 -2.56 -15.13
CA SER A 131 -7.57 -1.12 -15.11
C SER A 131 -8.47 -0.35 -16.07
N ASP A 132 -8.76 0.90 -15.74
CA ASP A 132 -9.37 1.86 -16.67
C ASP A 132 -8.25 2.67 -17.32
N ASN A 133 -7.94 2.36 -18.58
CA ASN A 133 -6.87 3.01 -19.34
C ASN A 133 -5.50 3.02 -18.60
N GLY A 134 -5.19 1.93 -17.88
CA GLY A 134 -3.95 1.80 -17.11
C GLY A 134 -3.97 2.40 -15.71
N VAL A 135 -5.14 2.86 -15.26
CA VAL A 135 -5.35 3.35 -13.90
C VAL A 135 -6.18 2.35 -13.10
N CYS A 136 -5.69 1.97 -11.93
CA CYS A 136 -6.43 1.20 -10.94
C CYS A 136 -6.80 2.10 -9.77
N PHE A 137 -7.99 1.91 -9.20
CA PHE A 137 -8.40 2.67 -8.03
C PHE A 137 -8.28 1.80 -6.79
N ALA A 138 -7.83 2.41 -5.69
CA ALA A 138 -7.66 1.72 -4.43
C ALA A 138 -8.05 2.59 -3.23
N GLN A 139 -8.41 1.94 -2.15
CA GLN A 139 -8.57 2.56 -0.83
C GLN A 139 -7.28 2.41 -0.04
N VAL A 140 -6.81 3.48 0.58
CA VAL A 140 -5.61 3.42 1.43
C VAL A 140 -5.97 2.83 2.79
N LEU A 141 -5.24 1.80 3.22
CA LEU A 141 -5.41 1.13 4.50
C LEU A 141 -4.39 1.61 5.53
N LEU A 142 -3.09 1.62 5.17
CA LEU A 142 -2.00 2.06 6.03
C LEU A 142 -0.98 2.88 5.24
N ILE A 143 -0.36 3.84 5.92
CA ILE A 143 0.80 4.59 5.41
C ILE A 143 1.94 4.34 6.38
N THR A 144 2.99 3.69 5.89
CA THR A 144 4.07 3.15 6.71
C THR A 144 5.40 3.70 6.26
N GLU A 145 6.17 4.22 7.21
CA GLU A 145 7.61 4.42 7.03
C GLU A 145 8.34 3.27 7.76
N ILE A 146 9.24 2.60 7.05
CA ILE A 146 10.07 1.52 7.58
C ILE A 146 11.46 2.06 7.73
N ILE A 147 11.93 2.16 8.97
CA ILE A 147 13.28 2.60 9.29
C ILE A 147 14.13 1.36 9.56
N MET A 148 15.21 1.23 8.80
CA MET A 148 16.20 0.16 8.95
C MET A 148 17.52 0.77 9.44
N ASN A 149 18.34 -0.03 10.12
CA ASN A 149 19.60 0.38 10.71
C ASN A 149 20.73 0.69 9.70
N TYR A 150 20.58 0.33 8.41
CA TYR A 150 21.64 0.45 7.39
C TYR A 150 21.20 1.05 6.05
N GLU A 151 19.91 1.35 5.84
CA GLU A 151 19.41 2.02 4.63
C GLU A 151 18.59 3.27 4.95
N GLU A 152 18.34 4.09 3.92
CA GLU A 152 17.34 5.14 4.01
C GLU A 152 15.94 4.58 4.31
N PRO A 153 15.07 5.32 5.00
CA PRO A 153 13.71 4.88 5.29
C PRO A 153 12.94 4.52 4.02
N MET A 154 12.21 3.41 4.06
CA MET A 154 11.30 3.03 2.99
C MET A 154 9.91 3.57 3.27
N HIS A 155 9.21 4.01 2.23
CA HIS A 155 7.89 4.61 2.34
C HIS A 155 6.88 3.73 1.59
N LEU A 156 5.99 3.08 2.35
CA LEU A 156 4.99 2.15 1.82
C LEU A 156 3.58 2.66 2.09
N ALA A 157 2.67 2.33 1.17
CA ALA A 157 1.24 2.45 1.38
C ALA A 157 0.60 1.09 1.12
N LEU A 158 -0.10 0.56 2.12
CA LEU A 158 -0.91 -0.63 1.95
C LEU A 158 -2.29 -0.19 1.47
N VAL A 159 -2.75 -0.77 0.36
CA VAL A 159 -3.99 -0.36 -0.30
C VAL A 159 -4.87 -1.57 -0.61
N GLN A 160 -6.18 -1.35 -0.62
CA GLN A 160 -7.17 -2.31 -1.09
C GLN A 160 -7.65 -1.89 -2.48
N TRP A 161 -7.40 -2.72 -3.50
CA TRP A 161 -7.90 -2.49 -4.84
C TRP A 161 -9.43 -2.59 -4.91
N TYR A 162 -10.03 -1.71 -5.70
CA TYR A 162 -11.44 -1.84 -6.06
C TYR A 162 -11.57 -2.84 -7.21
N ASP A 163 -12.33 -3.91 -6.97
CA ASP A 163 -12.77 -4.81 -8.03
C ASP A 163 -13.97 -4.18 -8.75
N PHE A 164 -13.70 -3.44 -9.82
CA PHE A 164 -14.73 -2.95 -10.74
C PHE A 164 -15.08 -4.02 -11.75
N THR A 165 -15.45 -5.22 -11.30
CA THR A 165 -16.26 -6.10 -12.14
C THR A 165 -17.61 -5.41 -12.34
N SER A 166 -17.69 -4.59 -13.39
CA SER A 166 -18.93 -4.10 -13.96
C SER A 166 -19.75 -5.34 -14.34
N SER A 167 -20.59 -5.82 -13.44
CA SER A 167 -21.79 -6.53 -13.86
C SER A 167 -22.52 -5.51 -14.73
N ILE A 168 -22.53 -5.76 -16.04
CA ILE A 168 -23.29 -4.95 -16.99
C ILE A 168 -24.70 -4.86 -16.41
N ILE A 169 -25.00 -3.69 -15.85
CA ILE A 169 -26.33 -3.30 -15.44
C ILE A 169 -27.12 -3.28 -16.74
N ASN A 170 -27.92 -4.33 -16.93
CA ASN A 170 -28.88 -4.45 -18.00
C ASN A 170 -30.12 -3.56 -17.74
N ASP A 171 -29.97 -2.50 -16.94
CA ASP A 171 -31.00 -1.51 -16.71
C ASP A 171 -30.66 -0.27 -17.52
N LYS A 172 -31.31 -0.20 -18.67
CA LYS A 172 -31.96 1.00 -19.21
C LYS A 172 -31.72 2.22 -18.32
N CYS A 173 -30.67 2.98 -18.61
CA CYS A 173 -30.69 4.41 -18.29
C CYS A 173 -31.94 4.96 -18.97
N ILE A 174 -32.93 5.25 -18.13
CA ILE A 174 -34.20 5.85 -18.44
C ILE A 174 -33.93 7.08 -19.31
N ASN A 175 -34.40 7.02 -20.56
CA ASN A 175 -34.55 8.18 -21.42
C ASN A 175 -35.46 9.18 -20.70
N ASN A 176 -34.89 10.13 -19.98
CA ASN A 176 -35.57 11.39 -19.66
C ASN A 176 -35.37 12.35 -20.83
N ASN A 177 -36.05 12.07 -21.94
CA ASN A 177 -36.38 13.10 -22.93
C ASN A 177 -37.87 13.41 -22.78
N ASN A 178 -38.18 14.29 -21.83
CA ASN A 178 -39.42 15.07 -21.85
C ASN A 178 -39.11 16.46 -22.39
N LYS A 179 -39.22 16.61 -23.72
CA LYS A 179 -39.81 17.79 -24.36
C LYS A 179 -40.15 17.50 -25.81
#